data_AF-A0A5Q0EKI7-F1
#
_entry.id   AF-A0A5Q0EKI7-F1
#
_cell.length_a   1.000
_cell.length_b   1.000
_cell.length_c   1.000
_cell.angle_alpha   90.00
_cell.angle_beta   90.00
_cell.angle_gamma   90.00
#
_symmetry.space_group_name_H-M   'P 1'
#
loop_
_entity.id
_entity.type
_entity.pdbx_description
1 polymer ?
#
loop_
_entity_poly.entity_id
_entity_poly.type
_entity_poly.pdbx_seq_one_letter_code
_entity_poly.pdbx_strand_id
1 'polypeptide(L)'
;MLRKSGRESAMERIRQIRRVDHHHHFTLVCRDLSEITTYAKIDNQQYRLLKNLTPGPYTFICEATKQVPKRLMHAKRKTIGIRVPDHRVALALLEELNEPLMSSTLIMPEDDLPMSDPYDIRDLLSHAVDLIIDGGYCGLEPSTVIDLEDDTPKVLRQGKGDAGFLESQA
;
A
#
# COMPACT_ATOMS: atom_id res chain seq x y z
N MET A 1 -8.41 11.40 -1.33
CA MET A 1 -9.00 12.67 -0.84
C MET A 1 -8.27 13.21 0.40
N LEU A 2 -7.25 14.07 0.21
CA LEU A 2 -6.49 14.71 1.30
C LEU A 2 -6.95 16.16 1.52
N ARG A 3 -8.17 16.39 2.02
CA ARG A 3 -8.63 17.75 2.42
C ARG A 3 -8.74 17.90 3.93
N LYS A 4 -8.11 18.95 4.47
CA LYS A 4 -8.24 19.45 5.84
C LYS A 4 -9.63 20.08 6.02
N SER A 5 -10.40 19.60 6.99
CA SER A 5 -11.49 20.34 7.66
C SER A 5 -11.99 19.52 8.85
N GLY A 6 -11.70 19.94 10.09
CA GLY A 6 -12.37 19.57 11.36
C GLY A 6 -12.55 18.08 11.75
N ARG A 7 -12.30 17.14 10.83
CA ARG A 7 -12.38 15.70 11.01
C ARG A 7 -10.98 15.16 11.26
N GLU A 8 -10.93 14.14 12.10
CA GLU A 8 -9.79 13.25 12.20
C GLU A 8 -9.29 12.87 10.80
N SER A 9 -7.97 12.93 10.59
CA SER A 9 -7.42 12.63 9.27
C SER A 9 -7.68 11.16 8.93
N ALA A 10 -7.97 10.84 7.67
CA ALA A 10 -8.21 9.44 7.25
C ALA A 10 -7.10 8.47 7.71
N MET A 11 -5.85 8.95 7.76
CA MET A 11 -4.71 8.20 8.27
C MET A 11 -4.85 7.85 9.76
N GLU A 12 -5.32 8.79 10.57
CA GLU A 12 -5.49 8.59 12.01
C GLU A 12 -6.64 7.63 12.31
N ARG A 13 -7.75 7.75 11.57
CA ARG A 13 -8.86 6.79 11.62
C ARG A 13 -8.40 5.37 11.27
N ILE A 14 -7.55 5.21 10.23
CA ILE A 14 -6.96 3.90 9.91
C ILE A 14 -6.07 3.41 11.06
N ARG A 15 -5.24 4.27 11.67
CA ARG A 15 -4.42 3.87 12.82
C ARG A 15 -5.25 3.37 13.99
N GLN A 16 -6.36 4.05 14.30
CA GLN A 16 -7.26 3.64 15.38
C GLN A 16 -7.92 2.29 15.10
N ILE A 17 -8.48 2.09 13.91
CA ILE A 17 -9.10 0.83 13.51
C ILE A 17 -8.09 -0.32 13.61
N ARG A 18 -6.86 -0.06 13.15
CA ARG A 18 -5.81 -1.08 13.00
C ARG A 18 -4.91 -1.25 14.22
N ARG A 19 -5.02 -0.35 15.20
CA ARG A 19 -4.13 -0.21 16.36
C ARG A 19 -2.65 -0.29 15.98
N VAL A 20 -2.28 0.30 14.84
CA VAL A 20 -0.89 0.38 14.39
C VAL A 20 -0.23 1.65 14.87
N ASP A 21 1.08 1.57 15.09
CA ASP A 21 1.87 2.69 15.57
C ASP A 21 2.16 3.74 14.47
N HIS A 22 2.97 4.72 14.83
CA HIS A 22 3.40 5.78 13.93
C HIS A 22 4.53 5.35 12.96
N HIS A 23 5.11 4.17 13.15
CA HIS A 23 6.11 3.57 12.28
C HIS A 23 5.49 2.74 11.15
N HIS A 24 4.20 2.42 11.21
CA HIS A 24 3.49 1.70 10.16
C HIS A 24 3.62 2.38 8.79
N HIS A 25 4.04 1.60 7.78
CA HIS A 25 4.14 2.05 6.41
C HIS A 25 2.78 2.04 5.73
N PHE A 26 2.22 3.23 5.53
CA PHE A 26 1.10 3.40 4.59
C PHE A 26 1.58 3.22 3.15
N THR A 27 0.70 2.69 2.31
CA THR A 27 0.99 2.44 0.90
C THR A 27 0.19 3.39 0.02
N LEU A 28 0.87 4.12 -0.87
CA LEU A 28 0.26 4.77 -2.00
C LEU A 28 -0.02 3.74 -3.09
N VAL A 29 -1.29 3.58 -3.40
CA VAL A 29 -1.76 2.79 -4.53
C VAL A 29 -1.79 3.72 -5.73
N CYS A 30 -1.00 3.39 -6.73
CA CYS A 30 -0.85 4.12 -7.98
C CYS A 30 -1.49 3.32 -9.12
N ARG A 31 -1.94 4.01 -10.15
CA ARG A 31 -2.59 3.42 -11.32
C ARG A 31 -1.61 2.76 -12.29
N ASP A 32 -0.37 3.25 -12.35
CA ASP A 32 0.67 2.78 -13.25
C ASP A 32 2.08 3.19 -12.78
N LEU A 33 3.11 2.70 -13.48
CA LEU A 33 4.52 3.02 -13.23
C LEU A 33 4.86 4.51 -13.41
N SER A 34 4.16 5.21 -14.31
CA SER A 34 4.42 6.63 -14.54
C SER A 34 3.96 7.46 -13.34
N GLU A 35 2.87 7.07 -12.70
CA GLU A 35 2.42 7.72 -11.47
C GLU A 35 3.38 7.43 -10.31
N ILE A 36 3.96 6.22 -10.23
CA ILE A 36 4.96 5.88 -9.19
C ILE A 36 6.13 6.87 -9.20
N THR A 37 6.70 7.18 -10.36
CA THR A 37 7.89 8.06 -10.46
C THR A 37 7.60 9.50 -10.05
N THR A 38 6.33 9.89 -9.93
CA THR A 38 5.92 11.18 -9.37
C THR A 38 6.09 11.21 -7.84
N TYR A 39 5.87 10.07 -7.17
CA TYR A 39 5.83 9.95 -5.71
C TYR A 39 7.03 9.26 -5.09
N ALA A 40 7.77 8.44 -5.84
CA ALA A 40 9.04 7.86 -5.42
C ALA A 40 10.18 8.16 -6.39
N LYS A 41 11.38 8.26 -5.84
CA LYS A 41 12.61 8.28 -6.64
C LYS A 41 12.94 6.85 -7.01
N ILE A 42 13.04 6.60 -8.30
CA ILE A 42 13.25 5.27 -8.87
C ILE A 42 14.47 5.34 -9.78
N ASP A 43 15.48 4.52 -9.52
CA ASP A 43 16.61 4.35 -10.42
C ASP A 43 16.32 3.35 -11.56
N ASN A 44 17.29 3.11 -12.44
CA ASN A 44 17.13 2.23 -13.59
C ASN A 44 16.94 0.74 -13.20
N GLN A 45 17.57 0.28 -12.12
CA GLN A 45 17.45 -1.11 -11.66
C GLN A 45 16.09 -1.35 -11.01
N GLN A 46 15.70 -0.45 -10.11
CA GLN A 46 14.39 -0.42 -9.47
C GLN A 46 13.27 -0.31 -10.51
N TYR A 47 13.42 0.53 -11.53
CA TYR A 47 12.44 0.66 -12.60
C TYR A 47 12.21 -0.65 -13.37
N ARG A 48 13.29 -1.38 -13.70
CA ARG A 48 13.17 -2.69 -14.36
C ARG A 48 12.46 -3.71 -13.47
N LEU A 49 12.77 -3.72 -12.17
CA LEU A 49 12.12 -4.60 -11.21
C LEU A 49 10.62 -4.27 -11.10
N LEU A 50 10.28 -3.00 -10.87
CA LEU A 50 8.90 -2.53 -10.81
C LEU A 50 8.13 -2.89 -12.08
N LYS A 51 8.72 -2.67 -13.25
CA LYS A 51 8.09 -2.98 -14.54
C LYS A 51 7.74 -4.46 -14.70
N ASN A 52 8.56 -5.35 -14.18
CA ASN A 52 8.32 -6.80 -14.28
C ASN A 52 7.30 -7.30 -13.25
N LEU A 53 7.14 -6.59 -12.13
CA LEU A 53 6.30 -7.00 -11.01
C LEU A 53 4.99 -6.21 -10.88
N THR A 54 4.77 -5.20 -11.73
CA THR A 54 3.56 -4.37 -11.71
C THR A 54 2.83 -4.38 -13.06
N PRO A 55 1.48 -4.39 -13.05
CA PRO A 55 0.58 -4.54 -11.90
C PRO A 55 0.73 -5.90 -11.21
N GLY A 56 0.54 -5.96 -9.89
CA GLY A 56 0.71 -7.22 -9.19
C GLY A 56 0.55 -7.19 -7.66
N PRO A 57 0.75 -8.35 -7.01
CA PRO A 57 0.63 -8.52 -5.56
C PRO A 57 1.90 -8.07 -4.80
N TYR A 58 2.45 -6.91 -5.15
CA TYR A 58 3.69 -6.38 -4.57
C TYR A 58 3.47 -4.99 -3.96
N THR A 59 4.18 -4.73 -2.86
CA THR A 59 4.33 -3.42 -2.26
C THR A 59 5.82 -3.11 -2.17
N PHE A 60 6.24 -1.95 -2.67
CA PHE A 60 7.63 -1.52 -2.68
C PHE A 60 7.83 -0.40 -1.69
N ILE A 61 8.83 -0.51 -0.81
CA ILE A 61 9.26 0.61 0.02
C ILE A 61 10.32 1.38 -0.76
N CYS A 62 10.04 2.64 -1.09
CA CYS A 62 10.93 3.46 -1.92
C CYS A 62 11.21 4.81 -1.25
N GLU A 63 12.30 5.47 -1.64
CA GLU A 63 12.55 6.85 -1.24
C GLU A 63 11.47 7.77 -1.83
N ALA A 64 10.78 8.53 -0.97
CA ALA A 64 9.69 9.41 -1.40
C ALA A 64 10.22 10.70 -2.05
N THR A 65 9.48 11.21 -3.04
CA THR A 65 9.71 12.57 -3.57
C THR A 65 9.09 13.62 -2.66
N LYS A 66 9.32 14.89 -2.97
CA LYS A 66 8.71 16.03 -2.25
C LYS A 66 7.19 16.14 -2.47
N GLN A 67 6.63 15.42 -3.45
CA GLN A 67 5.18 15.41 -3.72
C GLN A 67 4.42 14.64 -2.63
N VAL A 68 5.09 13.70 -1.93
CA VAL A 68 4.47 12.94 -0.85
C VAL A 68 4.35 13.83 0.39
N PRO A 69 3.13 13.98 0.96
CA PRO A 69 2.96 14.70 2.22
C PRO A 69 3.80 14.06 3.34
N LYS A 70 4.57 14.88 4.07
CA LYS A 70 5.46 14.42 5.16
C LYS A 70 4.79 13.46 6.16
N ARG A 71 3.49 13.64 6.41
CA ARG A 71 2.71 12.81 7.34
C ARG A 71 2.50 11.35 6.87
N LEU A 72 2.61 11.09 5.57
CA LEU A 72 2.51 9.75 4.98
C LEU A 72 3.86 9.06 4.87
N MET A 73 4.94 9.82 4.93
CA MET A 73 6.30 9.31 4.86
C MET A 73 6.69 8.70 6.21
N HIS A 74 7.49 7.64 6.16
CA HIS A 74 8.13 7.15 7.38
C HIS A 74 9.13 8.21 7.89
N ALA A 75 8.90 8.71 9.11
CA ALA A 75 9.51 9.95 9.61
C ALA A 75 11.04 9.93 9.63
N LYS A 76 11.65 8.77 9.90
CA LYS A 76 13.11 8.63 10.00
C LYS A 76 13.79 8.46 8.64
N ARG A 77 13.14 7.75 7.71
CA ARG A 77 13.76 7.25 6.48
C ARG A 77 13.31 7.98 5.22
N LYS A 78 12.27 8.82 5.31
CA LYS A 78 11.67 9.50 4.14
C LYS A 78 11.19 8.51 3.07
N THR A 79 10.83 7.30 3.46
CA THR A 79 10.33 6.27 2.57
C THR A 79 8.80 6.23 2.55
N ILE A 80 8.25 5.64 1.50
CA ILE A 80 6.81 5.44 1.29
C ILE A 80 6.57 4.06 0.67
N GLY A 81 5.50 3.38 1.09
CA GLY A 81 5.06 2.17 0.40
C GLY A 81 4.37 2.53 -0.91
N ILE A 82 4.65 1.82 -1.99
CA ILE A 82 4.03 2.03 -3.30
C ILE A 82 3.55 0.70 -3.88
N ARG A 83 2.40 0.73 -4.54
CA ARG A 83 1.83 -0.44 -5.22
C ARG A 83 1.04 -0.04 -6.46
N VAL A 84 1.12 -0.86 -7.51
CA VAL A 84 0.15 -0.84 -8.63
C VAL A 84 -0.71 -2.09 -8.54
N PRO A 85 -2.01 -1.98 -8.24
CA PRO A 85 -2.87 -3.12 -7.99
C PRO A 85 -3.32 -3.76 -9.30
N ASP A 86 -3.36 -5.09 -9.33
CA ASP A 86 -4.07 -5.84 -10.36
C ASP A 86 -5.51 -6.15 -9.87
N HIS A 87 -6.32 -5.08 -9.71
CA HIS A 87 -7.71 -5.22 -9.26
C HIS A 87 -8.61 -4.15 -9.89
N ARG A 88 -9.64 -4.60 -10.63
CA ARG A 88 -10.50 -3.72 -11.44
C ARG A 88 -11.17 -2.60 -10.64
N VAL A 89 -11.69 -2.91 -9.44
CA VAL A 89 -12.34 -1.90 -8.59
C VAL A 89 -11.32 -0.88 -8.09
N ALA A 90 -10.10 -1.31 -7.74
CA ALA A 90 -9.08 -0.40 -7.24
C ALA A 90 -8.61 0.54 -8.36
N LEU A 91 -8.41 0.01 -9.58
CA LEU A 91 -8.05 0.78 -10.76
C LEU A 91 -9.15 1.78 -11.14
N ALA A 92 -10.42 1.37 -11.13
CA ALA A 92 -11.54 2.28 -11.41
C ALA A 92 -11.64 3.43 -10.39
N LEU A 93 -11.39 3.16 -9.10
CA LEU A 93 -11.34 4.21 -8.07
C LEU A 93 -10.18 5.18 -8.31
N LEU A 94 -9.00 4.68 -8.70
CA LEU A 94 -7.84 5.53 -9.01
C LEU A 94 -8.10 6.40 -10.24
N GLU A 95 -8.74 5.86 -11.26
CA GLU A 95 -9.13 6.60 -12.47
C GLU A 95 -10.11 7.73 -12.14
N GLU A 96 -11.15 7.45 -11.36
CA GLU A 96 -12.14 8.45 -10.95
C GLU A 96 -11.55 9.54 -10.05
N LEU A 97 -10.66 9.15 -9.13
CA LEU A 97 -10.01 10.10 -8.21
C LEU A 97 -8.95 10.96 -8.88
N ASN A 98 -8.31 10.45 -9.94
CA ASN A 98 -7.18 11.07 -10.62
C ASN A 98 -6.05 11.51 -9.67
N GLU A 99 -5.87 10.76 -8.58
CA GLU A 99 -4.83 10.89 -7.57
C GLU A 99 -4.57 9.52 -6.91
N PRO A 100 -3.37 9.26 -6.35
CA PRO A 100 -3.09 7.99 -5.68
C PRO A 100 -3.92 7.82 -4.41
N LEU A 101 -4.26 6.57 -4.12
CA LEU A 101 -5.00 6.19 -2.92
C LEU A 101 -4.05 5.79 -1.80
N MET A 102 -4.24 6.35 -0.60
CA MET A 102 -3.58 5.83 0.59
C MET A 102 -4.29 4.55 1.06
N SER A 103 -3.54 3.50 1.36
CA SER A 103 -4.09 2.22 1.81
C SER A 103 -3.24 1.57 2.91
N SER A 104 -3.85 0.60 3.59
CA SER A 104 -3.20 -0.35 4.49
C SER A 104 -3.93 -1.70 4.38
N THR A 105 -3.20 -2.82 4.36
CA THR A 105 -3.78 -4.17 4.29
C THR A 105 -4.60 -4.48 5.54
N LEU A 106 -5.91 -4.72 5.46
CA LEU A 106 -6.86 -4.84 6.58
C LEU A 106 -6.67 -6.10 7.45
N ILE A 107 -5.60 -6.12 8.26
CA ILE A 107 -5.30 -7.13 9.29
C ILE A 107 -5.66 -6.55 10.66
N MET A 108 -6.73 -7.02 11.30
CA MET A 108 -7.17 -6.45 12.58
C MET A 108 -6.15 -6.73 13.70
N PRO A 109 -6.21 -5.97 14.82
CA PRO A 109 -5.34 -6.23 15.96
C PRO A 109 -5.47 -7.68 16.41
N GLU A 110 -4.35 -8.32 16.73
CA GLU A 110 -4.27 -9.73 17.18
C GLU A 110 -4.48 -10.79 16.06
N ASP A 111 -4.81 -10.38 14.84
CA ASP A 111 -4.89 -11.27 13.67
C ASP A 111 -3.58 -11.31 12.88
N ASP A 112 -3.28 -12.46 12.28
CA ASP A 112 -2.15 -12.63 11.36
C ASP A 112 -2.56 -12.47 9.89
N LEU A 113 -3.84 -12.68 9.58
CA LEU A 113 -4.39 -12.67 8.23
C LEU A 113 -5.33 -11.48 8.01
N PRO A 114 -5.39 -10.95 6.77
CA PRO A 114 -6.33 -9.90 6.45
C PRO A 114 -7.77 -10.43 6.42
N MET A 115 -8.71 -9.57 6.80
CA MET A 115 -10.12 -9.83 6.55
C MET A 115 -10.40 -9.82 5.05
N SER A 116 -11.12 -10.85 4.57
CA SER A 116 -11.48 -11.00 3.15
C SER A 116 -12.99 -11.08 2.90
N ASP A 117 -13.79 -11.36 3.92
CA ASP A 117 -15.25 -11.47 3.80
C ASP A 117 -15.92 -10.08 3.99
N PRO A 118 -16.66 -9.57 2.99
CA PRO A 118 -17.29 -8.26 3.07
C PRO A 118 -18.40 -8.17 4.12
N TYR A 119 -19.06 -9.29 4.47
CA TYR A 119 -20.08 -9.34 5.51
C TYR A 119 -19.46 -9.21 6.89
N ASP A 120 -18.38 -9.96 7.16
CA ASP A 120 -17.64 -9.86 8.43
C ASP A 120 -17.05 -8.45 8.59
N ILE A 121 -16.49 -7.88 7.52
CA ILE A 121 -15.98 -6.50 7.51
C ILE A 121 -17.10 -5.51 7.83
N ARG A 122 -18.30 -5.70 7.25
CA ARG A 122 -19.44 -4.82 7.52
C ARG A 122 -19.92 -4.91 8.96
N ASP A 123 -20.05 -6.12 9.48
CA ASP A 123 -20.55 -6.33 10.84
C ASP A 123 -19.56 -5.75 11.86
N LEU A 124 -18.25 -5.86 11.60
CA LEU A 124 -17.21 -5.30 12.46
C LEU A 124 -16.99 -3.79 12.29
N LEU A 125 -17.01 -3.25 11.07
CA LEU A 125 -16.49 -1.91 10.77
C LEU A 125 -17.50 -0.92 10.21
N SER A 126 -18.76 -1.29 9.97
CA SER A 126 -19.78 -0.38 9.41
C SER A 126 -19.99 0.92 10.18
N HIS A 127 -19.77 0.90 11.49
CA HIS A 127 -19.83 2.09 12.35
C HIS A 127 -18.54 2.94 12.31
N ALA A 128 -17.44 2.34 11.84
CA ALA A 128 -16.10 2.91 11.85
C ALA A 128 -15.60 3.33 10.47
N VAL A 129 -16.31 3.05 9.37
CA VAL A 129 -15.96 3.49 8.00
C VAL A 129 -17.15 4.13 7.28
N ASP A 130 -16.88 4.97 6.28
CA ASP A 130 -17.93 5.69 5.55
C ASP A 130 -18.56 4.84 4.44
N LEU A 131 -17.80 3.88 3.90
CA LEU A 131 -18.22 3.03 2.78
C LEU A 131 -17.45 1.69 2.82
N ILE A 132 -18.16 0.62 2.46
CA ILE A 132 -17.59 -0.70 2.17
C ILE A 132 -18.00 -1.04 0.74
N ILE A 133 -17.02 -1.45 -0.07
CA ILE A 133 -17.23 -1.86 -1.45
C ILE A 133 -16.96 -3.36 -1.53
N ASP A 134 -17.98 -4.14 -1.86
CA ASP A 134 -17.83 -5.55 -2.15
C ASP A 134 -17.26 -5.73 -3.57
N GLY A 135 -15.98 -6.12 -3.63
CA GLY A 135 -15.26 -6.44 -4.86
C GLY A 135 -15.18 -7.94 -5.15
N GLY A 136 -15.86 -8.78 -4.37
CA GLY A 136 -15.69 -10.22 -4.35
C GLY A 136 -14.43 -10.68 -3.60
N TYR A 137 -14.13 -11.98 -3.70
CA TYR A 137 -13.01 -12.60 -2.98
C TYR A 137 -11.65 -12.12 -3.51
N CYS A 138 -10.90 -11.40 -2.66
CA CYS A 138 -9.61 -10.80 -3.00
C CYS A 138 -8.39 -11.67 -2.62
N GLY A 139 -8.63 -12.87 -2.06
CA GLY A 139 -7.60 -13.72 -1.48
C GLY A 139 -7.26 -13.34 -0.03
N LEU A 140 -6.63 -14.28 0.67
CA LEU A 140 -6.16 -14.10 2.05
C LEU A 140 -4.69 -13.68 2.13
N GLU A 141 -3.90 -14.01 1.11
CA GLU A 141 -2.47 -13.73 1.14
C GLU A 141 -2.21 -12.24 0.86
N PRO A 142 -1.48 -11.55 1.75
CA PRO A 142 -1.16 -10.15 1.54
C PRO A 142 -0.13 -9.99 0.42
N SER A 143 0.11 -8.74 0.00
CA SER A 143 1.20 -8.44 -0.94
C SER A 143 2.56 -8.76 -0.35
N THR A 144 3.48 -9.19 -1.21
CA THR A 144 4.90 -9.29 -0.90
C THR A 144 5.48 -7.89 -0.76
N VAL A 145 6.24 -7.65 0.31
CA VAL A 145 6.83 -6.34 0.60
C VAL A 145 8.32 -6.39 0.30
N ILE A 146 8.76 -5.57 -0.65
CA ILE A 146 10.16 -5.45 -1.08
C ILE A 146 10.66 -4.06 -0.72
N ASP A 147 11.73 -4.00 0.07
CA ASP A 147 12.46 -2.78 0.36
C ASP A 147 13.42 -2.46 -0.78
N LEU A 148 13.29 -1.25 -1.33
CA LEU A 148 14.13 -0.68 -2.37
C LEU A 148 14.81 0.61 -1.87
N GLU A 149 14.90 0.84 -0.56
CA GLU A 149 15.60 2.01 -0.01
C GLU A 149 17.11 1.98 -0.33
N ASP A 150 17.73 0.80 -0.26
CA ASP A 150 19.15 0.58 -0.52
C ASP A 150 19.39 0.04 -1.96
N ASP A 151 20.65 0.01 -2.40
CA ASP A 151 21.06 -0.52 -3.72
C ASP A 151 20.67 -2.00 -3.94
N THR A 152 20.56 -2.77 -2.86
CA THR A 152 20.18 -4.18 -2.89
C THR A 152 18.73 -4.36 -2.40
N PRO A 153 17.80 -4.81 -3.26
CA PRO A 153 16.44 -5.12 -2.86
C PRO A 153 16.38 -6.16 -1.74
N LYS A 154 15.53 -5.93 -0.72
CA LYS A 154 15.34 -6.87 0.40
C LYS A 154 13.87 -7.26 0.54
N VAL A 155 13.59 -8.55 0.72
CA VAL A 155 12.23 -9.01 1.02
C VAL A 155 11.96 -8.78 2.52
N LEU A 156 11.05 -7.86 2.84
CA LEU A 156 10.64 -7.60 4.23
C LEU A 156 9.50 -8.53 4.67
N ARG A 157 8.67 -8.96 3.73
CA ARG A 157 7.59 -9.92 3.96
C ARG A 157 7.29 -10.67 2.67
N GLN A 158 7.37 -12.00 2.72
CA GLN A 158 6.86 -12.86 1.65
C GLN A 158 5.33 -12.92 1.73
N GLY A 159 4.66 -12.69 0.60
CA GLY A 159 3.22 -12.79 0.44
C GLY A 159 2.87 -13.50 -0.87
N LYS A 160 1.78 -13.09 -1.52
CA LYS A 160 1.29 -13.71 -2.76
C LYS A 160 2.25 -13.58 -3.95
N GLY A 161 3.08 -12.53 -3.99
CA GLY A 161 4.02 -12.32 -5.08
C GLY A 161 5.31 -13.10 -4.87
N ASP A 162 5.71 -13.95 -5.81
CA ASP A 162 7.00 -14.64 -5.72
C ASP A 162 8.16 -13.62 -5.71
N ALA A 163 9.09 -13.80 -4.78
CA ALA A 163 10.31 -13.00 -4.66
C ALA A 163 11.56 -13.87 -4.42
N GLY A 164 11.47 -15.20 -4.60
CA GLY A 164 12.60 -16.10 -4.37
C GLY A 164 13.80 -15.81 -5.28
N PHE A 165 13.57 -15.20 -6.44
CA PHE A 165 14.64 -14.76 -7.35
C PHE A 165 15.53 -13.63 -6.78
N LEU A 166 15.09 -12.91 -5.74
CA LEU A 166 15.91 -11.92 -5.04
C LEU A 166 16.85 -12.57 -4.02
N GLU A 167 16.45 -13.69 -3.42
CA GLU A 167 17.28 -14.44 -2.47
C GLU A 167 18.45 -15.14 -3.17
N SER A 168 18.29 -15.52 -4.44
CA SER A 168 19.37 -16.12 -5.25
C SER A 168 20.47 -15.13 -5.69
N GLN A 169 20.34 -13.84 -5.38
CA GLN A 169 21.27 -12.78 -5.77
C GLN A 169 21.99 -12.11 -4.58
N ALA A 170 21.73 -12.57 -3.36
CA ALA A 170 22.41 -12.14 -2.13
C ALA A 170 23.57 -13.08 -1.77
#